data_AF-A0A1D2QR26-F1
#
_entry.id   AF-A0A1D2QR26-F1
#
_cell.length_a   1.000
_cell.length_b   1.000
_cell.length_c   1.000
_cell.angle_alpha   90.00
_cell.angle_beta   90.00
_cell.angle_gamma   90.00
#
_symmetry.space_group_name_H-M   'P 1'
#
loop_
_entity.id
_entity.type
_entity.pdbx_description
1 polymer ?
#
loop_
_entity_poly.entity_id
_entity_poly.type
_entity_poly.pdbx_seq_one_letter_code
_entity_poly.pdbx_strand_id
1 'polypeptide(L)'
;MKQKELDEILDCLGDERRVFYYLKDRYCLDMINWYMENNKRQSLQVRELNKPPLQRFSTKPIVKNITKRCGNGMLTKDDVSLYWNEGTLAFTLTLDRWGEGDRDYDQTSRNQQNLVLQINFDNKHNQEYHRLLKPSDNYGPFEFRGHPIRRGYRKTLSWVRIDADLSTGEALIEEVQNDWLRDVNRDLEHVNKHLSKENTAKPGDVINGIHCEYGDIKEYAEVILKPYKTLWAELSLAAAIRFIRNELGISIIYYHTFDTGRKIKKIYDLPPKSMYTSLPKQFGFEVTNESPMFLQRDKQSKRYLQAIKTPQWYCINV
;
A
#
# COMPACT_ATOMS: atom_id res chain seq x y z
N MET A 1 -7.37 15.95 3.91
CA MET A 1 -8.78 15.97 3.49
C MET A 1 -9.60 16.62 4.57
N LYS A 2 -10.59 17.44 4.21
CA LYS A 2 -11.44 18.09 5.22
C LYS A 2 -12.22 17.03 5.98
N GLN A 3 -12.41 17.24 7.29
CA GLN A 3 -13.12 16.29 8.15
C GLN A 3 -14.48 15.87 7.57
N LYS A 4 -15.28 16.83 7.09
CA LYS A 4 -16.59 16.54 6.49
C LYS A 4 -16.51 15.61 5.27
N GLU A 5 -15.55 15.83 4.37
CA GLU A 5 -15.37 14.99 3.18
C GLU A 5 -14.93 13.56 3.59
N LEU A 6 -14.09 13.47 4.62
CA LEU A 6 -13.64 12.18 5.15
C LEU A 6 -14.79 11.41 5.81
N ASP A 7 -15.62 12.10 6.59
CA ASP A 7 -16.80 11.51 7.23
C ASP A 7 -17.78 11.01 6.17
N GLU A 8 -18.07 11.79 5.11
CA GLU A 8 -18.92 11.36 4.00
C GLU A 8 -18.38 10.10 3.31
N ILE A 9 -17.07 10.03 3.06
CA ILE A 9 -16.44 8.83 2.48
C ILE A 9 -16.58 7.63 3.42
N LEU A 10 -16.32 7.80 4.72
CA LEU A 10 -16.40 6.70 5.69
C LEU A 10 -17.85 6.25 5.91
N ASP A 11 -18.82 7.14 5.88
CA ASP A 11 -20.24 6.78 6.01
C ASP A 11 -20.74 6.03 4.77
N CYS A 12 -20.29 6.42 3.57
CA CYS A 12 -20.69 5.74 2.33
C CYS A 12 -19.94 4.43 2.10
N LEU A 13 -18.64 4.39 2.41
CA LEU A 13 -17.73 3.32 2.01
C LEU A 13 -17.16 2.53 3.19
N GLY A 14 -17.20 3.01 4.43
CA GLY A 14 -16.48 2.41 5.55
C GLY A 14 -16.87 0.95 5.86
N ASP A 15 -18.16 0.63 5.77
CA ASP A 15 -18.71 -0.67 6.15
C ASP A 15 -18.82 -1.68 4.98
N GLU A 16 -18.54 -1.27 3.75
CA GLU A 16 -18.65 -2.20 2.62
C GLU A 16 -17.56 -3.27 2.67
N ARG A 17 -17.97 -4.53 2.50
CA ARG A 17 -17.03 -5.63 2.39
C ARG A 17 -16.34 -5.60 1.03
N ARG A 18 -15.08 -5.17 1.02
CA ARG A 18 -14.23 -5.19 -0.18
C ARG A 18 -13.23 -6.32 -0.13
N VAL A 19 -13.39 -7.29 -1.03
CA VAL A 19 -12.40 -8.34 -1.23
C VAL A 19 -11.45 -7.90 -2.33
N PHE A 20 -10.16 -7.92 -2.03
CA PHE A 20 -9.09 -7.54 -2.94
C PHE A 20 -8.25 -8.76 -3.28
N TYR A 21 -8.35 -9.22 -4.52
CA TYR A 21 -7.51 -10.27 -5.04
C TYR A 21 -6.27 -9.67 -5.69
N TYR A 22 -5.10 -10.22 -5.35
CA TYR A 22 -3.84 -9.74 -5.88
C TYR A 22 -2.86 -10.87 -6.14
N LEU A 23 -2.14 -10.76 -7.25
CA LEU A 23 -1.04 -11.63 -7.63
C LEU A 23 0.12 -10.77 -8.12
N LYS A 24 1.34 -11.30 -8.05
CA LYS A 24 2.57 -10.55 -8.37
C LYS A 24 2.49 -9.91 -9.76
N ASP A 25 2.86 -8.63 -9.84
CA ASP A 25 2.85 -7.80 -11.03
C ASP A 25 1.46 -7.54 -11.64
N ARG A 26 0.34 -7.86 -10.95
CA ARG A 26 -1.02 -7.56 -11.47
C ARG A 26 -1.22 -6.09 -11.82
N TYR A 27 -0.58 -5.19 -11.07
CA TYR A 27 -0.64 -3.76 -11.36
C TYR A 27 -0.22 -3.42 -12.80
N CYS A 28 0.67 -4.21 -13.43
CA CYS A 28 1.07 -4.00 -14.82
C CYS A 28 -0.10 -4.11 -15.78
N LEU A 29 -0.97 -5.09 -15.54
CA LEU A 29 -2.20 -5.30 -16.30
C LEU A 29 -3.17 -4.15 -16.05
N ASP A 30 -3.31 -3.71 -14.80
CA ASP A 30 -4.17 -2.57 -14.46
C ASP A 30 -3.71 -1.29 -15.16
N MET A 31 -2.40 -0.99 -15.16
CA MET A 31 -1.86 0.18 -15.87
C MET A 31 -2.10 0.13 -17.38
N ILE A 32 -1.97 -1.05 -17.99
CA ILE A 32 -2.27 -1.23 -19.42
C ILE A 32 -3.77 -1.02 -19.68
N ASN A 33 -4.65 -1.55 -18.82
CA ASN A 33 -6.09 -1.36 -18.93
C ASN A 33 -6.48 0.12 -18.80
N TRP A 34 -5.93 0.82 -17.81
CA TRP A 34 -6.16 2.23 -17.58
C TRP A 34 -5.62 3.11 -18.72
N TYR A 35 -4.46 2.77 -19.27
CA TYR A 35 -3.99 3.39 -20.50
C TYR A 35 -4.99 3.21 -21.65
N MET A 36 -5.56 2.02 -21.83
CA MET A 36 -6.61 1.81 -22.84
C MET A 36 -7.86 2.65 -22.56
N GLU A 37 -8.31 2.73 -21.31
CA GLU A 37 -9.45 3.56 -20.89
C GLU A 37 -9.24 5.04 -21.18
N ASN A 38 -8.11 5.60 -20.77
CA ASN A 38 -7.82 7.03 -20.96
C ASN A 38 -7.72 7.41 -22.44
N ASN A 39 -7.30 6.45 -23.28
CA ASN A 39 -7.24 6.62 -24.73
C ASN A 39 -8.54 6.18 -25.45
N LYS A 40 -9.58 5.79 -24.72
CA LYS A 40 -10.88 5.31 -25.25
C LYS A 40 -10.73 4.13 -26.22
N ARG A 41 -9.82 3.21 -25.92
CA ARG A 41 -9.51 2.02 -26.73
C ARG A 41 -10.05 0.76 -26.06
N GLN A 42 -10.51 -0.20 -26.87
CA GLN A 42 -10.89 -1.54 -26.41
C GLN A 42 -9.75 -2.56 -26.58
N SER A 43 -8.75 -2.23 -27.41
CA SER A 43 -7.62 -3.10 -27.71
C SER A 43 -6.37 -2.35 -28.14
N LEU A 44 -5.21 -2.96 -27.92
CA LEU A 44 -3.89 -2.53 -28.38
C LEU A 44 -3.28 -3.60 -29.30
N GLN A 45 -2.50 -3.18 -30.29
CA GLN A 45 -1.59 -4.10 -30.96
C GLN A 45 -0.47 -4.46 -29.98
N VAL A 46 -0.09 -5.73 -29.89
CA VAL A 46 0.94 -6.21 -28.94
C VAL A 46 2.25 -5.44 -29.08
N ARG A 47 2.64 -5.05 -30.30
CA ARG A 47 3.85 -4.24 -30.55
C ARG A 47 3.82 -2.85 -29.90
N GLU A 48 2.64 -2.31 -29.60
CA GLU A 48 2.50 -1.01 -28.93
C GLU A 48 2.95 -1.08 -27.46
N LEU A 49 2.91 -2.26 -26.84
CA LEU A 49 3.41 -2.44 -25.47
C LEU A 49 4.89 -2.12 -25.35
N ASN A 50 5.67 -2.23 -26.43
CA ASN A 50 7.10 -1.93 -26.43
C ASN A 50 7.41 -0.42 -26.57
N LYS A 51 6.38 0.43 -26.64
CA LYS A 51 6.53 1.89 -26.75
C LYS A 51 6.22 2.59 -25.42
N PRO A 52 6.79 3.76 -25.15
CA PRO A 52 6.36 4.59 -24.01
C PRO A 52 4.86 4.92 -24.08
N PRO A 53 4.14 4.98 -22.94
CA PRO A 53 4.62 4.73 -21.57
C PRO A 53 4.63 3.24 -21.16
N LEU A 54 4.08 2.34 -21.99
CA LEU A 54 3.80 0.93 -21.65
C LEU A 54 5.03 0.02 -21.63
N GLN A 55 6.14 0.44 -22.25
CA GLN A 55 7.37 -0.35 -22.38
C GLN A 55 7.84 -0.94 -21.04
N ARG A 56 7.71 -0.19 -19.94
CA ARG A 56 8.14 -0.65 -18.61
C ARG A 56 7.38 -1.88 -18.10
N PHE A 57 6.14 -2.07 -18.55
CA PHE A 57 5.30 -3.20 -18.17
C PHE A 57 5.47 -4.38 -19.13
N SER A 58 5.80 -4.12 -20.40
CA SER A 58 5.95 -5.15 -21.44
C SER A 58 6.96 -6.26 -21.12
N THR A 59 7.99 -5.93 -20.33
CA THR A 59 9.07 -6.86 -19.98
C THR A 59 8.67 -7.84 -18.88
N LYS A 60 7.58 -7.56 -18.16
CA LYS A 60 7.14 -8.32 -16.98
C LYS A 60 6.59 -9.69 -17.38
N PRO A 61 6.89 -10.77 -16.61
CA PRO A 61 6.44 -12.12 -16.95
C PRO A 61 4.93 -12.23 -17.16
N ILE A 62 4.12 -11.54 -16.35
CA ILE A 62 2.66 -11.54 -16.48
C ILE A 62 2.19 -10.98 -17.83
N VAL A 63 2.81 -9.90 -18.30
CA VAL A 63 2.48 -9.25 -19.59
C VAL A 63 3.00 -10.09 -20.78
N LYS A 64 4.15 -10.74 -20.63
CA LYS A 64 4.64 -11.69 -21.65
C LYS A 64 3.75 -12.91 -21.78
N ASN A 65 3.20 -13.41 -20.67
CA ASN A 65 2.36 -14.61 -20.68
C ASN A 65 1.00 -14.36 -21.33
N ILE A 66 0.40 -13.19 -21.09
CA ILE A 66 -0.85 -12.83 -21.75
C ILE A 66 -0.66 -12.57 -23.24
N THR A 67 0.40 -11.85 -23.63
CA THR A 67 0.65 -11.52 -25.04
C THR A 67 0.96 -12.75 -25.91
N LYS A 68 1.51 -13.83 -25.34
CA LYS A 68 1.66 -15.13 -26.03
C LYS A 68 0.32 -15.76 -26.44
N ARG A 69 -0.78 -15.43 -25.76
CA ARG A 69 -2.13 -15.93 -26.06
C ARG A 69 -2.84 -15.10 -27.14
N CYS A 70 -2.32 -13.91 -27.45
CA CYS A 70 -2.85 -13.00 -28.46
C CYS A 70 -2.42 -13.43 -29.87
N GLY A 71 -2.94 -14.55 -30.39
CA GLY A 71 -2.56 -15.11 -31.69
C GLY A 71 -2.87 -14.21 -32.90
N ASN A 72 -3.80 -13.26 -32.75
CA ASN A 72 -4.13 -12.24 -33.74
C ASN A 72 -3.28 -10.96 -33.62
N GLY A 73 -2.31 -10.93 -32.70
CA GLY A 73 -1.47 -9.75 -32.44
C GLY A 73 -2.17 -8.61 -31.69
N MET A 74 -3.38 -8.83 -31.17
CA MET A 74 -4.18 -7.85 -30.45
C MET A 74 -4.37 -8.25 -28.99
N LEU A 75 -4.15 -7.32 -28.09
CA LEU A 75 -4.45 -7.42 -26.67
C LEU A 75 -5.71 -6.61 -26.37
N THR A 76 -6.77 -7.25 -25.87
CA THR A 76 -8.04 -6.60 -25.52
C THR A 76 -8.13 -6.25 -24.03
N LYS A 77 -9.09 -5.41 -23.66
CA LYS A 77 -9.43 -5.16 -22.25
C LYS A 77 -9.84 -6.43 -21.50
N ASP A 78 -10.60 -7.30 -22.15
CA ASP A 78 -11.06 -8.55 -21.54
C ASP A 78 -9.91 -9.50 -21.25
N ASP A 79 -8.95 -9.60 -22.18
CA ASP A 79 -7.73 -10.37 -21.96
C ASP A 79 -7.07 -9.91 -20.64
N VAL A 80 -6.85 -8.60 -20.50
CA VAL A 80 -6.15 -8.00 -19.35
C VAL A 80 -6.95 -8.15 -18.05
N SER A 81 -8.27 -7.94 -18.11
CA SER A 81 -9.14 -7.93 -16.93
C SER A 81 -9.35 -9.32 -16.36
N LEU A 82 -9.54 -10.31 -17.23
CA LEU A 82 -9.84 -11.70 -16.87
C LEU A 82 -8.59 -12.56 -16.61
N TYR A 83 -7.38 -12.03 -16.86
CA TYR A 83 -6.15 -12.79 -16.63
C TYR A 83 -5.83 -12.95 -15.14
N TRP A 84 -6.06 -14.15 -14.62
CA TRP A 84 -5.67 -14.59 -13.28
C TRP A 84 -4.84 -15.87 -13.38
N ASN A 85 -3.82 -16.02 -12.53
CA ASN A 85 -2.98 -17.20 -12.46
C ASN A 85 -2.86 -17.74 -11.03
N GLU A 86 -2.16 -18.86 -10.89
CA GLU A 86 -1.81 -19.46 -9.60
C GLU A 86 -1.02 -18.47 -8.72
N GLY A 87 -1.20 -18.58 -7.41
CA GLY A 87 -0.54 -17.70 -6.43
C GLY A 87 -1.28 -16.39 -6.14
N THR A 88 -2.54 -16.27 -6.58
CA THR A 88 -3.42 -15.16 -6.17
C THR A 88 -3.71 -15.25 -4.68
N LEU A 89 -3.48 -14.15 -3.96
CA LEU A 89 -3.84 -13.96 -2.56
C LEU A 89 -5.12 -13.13 -2.46
N ALA A 90 -5.90 -13.40 -1.42
CA ALA A 90 -7.07 -12.61 -1.08
C ALA A 90 -6.77 -11.71 0.12
N PHE A 91 -7.35 -10.52 0.11
CA PHE A 91 -7.28 -9.54 1.18
C PHE A 91 -8.67 -8.93 1.40
N THR A 92 -8.88 -8.34 2.57
CA THR A 92 -10.05 -7.48 2.80
C THR A 92 -9.59 -6.03 2.97
N LEU A 93 -10.19 -5.12 2.21
CA LEU A 93 -9.93 -3.69 2.35
C LEU A 93 -10.94 -3.07 3.30
N THR A 94 -10.45 -2.27 4.24
CA THR A 94 -11.28 -1.44 5.12
C THR A 94 -10.77 -0.01 5.14
N LEU A 95 -11.61 0.92 5.56
CA LEU A 95 -11.26 2.32 5.66
C LEU A 95 -11.18 2.75 7.12
N ASP A 96 -10.30 3.69 7.37
CA ASP A 96 -10.14 4.37 8.66
C ASP A 96 -9.63 5.80 8.42
N ARG A 97 -9.28 6.49 9.48
CA ARG A 97 -8.73 7.85 9.44
C ARG A 97 -7.38 7.94 10.12
N TRP A 98 -6.64 8.99 9.76
CA TRP A 98 -5.40 9.35 10.43
C TRP A 98 -5.34 10.84 10.73
N GLY A 99 -4.93 11.16 11.94
CA GLY A 99 -4.70 12.51 12.44
C GLY A 99 -5.95 13.20 12.97
N GLU A 100 -5.73 14.31 13.67
CA GLU A 100 -6.76 15.19 14.23
C GLU A 100 -6.74 16.59 13.57
N GLY A 101 -5.87 16.79 12.57
CA GLY A 101 -5.72 18.06 11.85
C GLY A 101 -4.55 18.90 12.32
N ASP A 102 -3.69 18.36 13.20
CA ASP A 102 -2.42 18.98 13.58
C ASP A 102 -1.29 18.34 12.77
N ARG A 103 -0.82 19.03 11.73
CA ARG A 103 0.24 18.52 10.86
C ARG A 103 1.51 18.12 11.60
N ASP A 104 1.90 18.86 12.64
CA ASP A 104 3.17 18.60 13.32
C ASP A 104 3.10 17.32 14.14
N TYR A 105 1.97 17.07 14.82
CA TYR A 105 1.75 15.85 15.57
C TYR A 105 1.40 14.67 14.65
N ASP A 106 0.53 14.89 13.67
CA ASP A 106 -0.01 13.88 12.77
C ASP A 106 0.94 13.51 11.62
N GLN A 107 2.03 14.27 11.43
CA GLN A 107 2.99 14.10 10.34
C GLN A 107 2.31 14.00 8.97
N THR A 108 1.46 14.97 8.64
CA THR A 108 0.73 15.09 7.37
C THR A 108 1.29 16.23 6.51
N SER A 109 0.83 16.40 5.27
CA SER A 109 1.27 17.49 4.39
C SER A 109 0.51 18.81 4.61
N ARG A 110 -0.67 18.78 5.24
CA ARG A 110 -1.52 19.93 5.58
C ARG A 110 -2.28 19.69 6.89
N ASN A 111 -2.74 20.75 7.54
CA ASN A 111 -3.52 20.71 8.80
C ASN A 111 -4.94 20.14 8.57
N GLN A 112 -5.00 18.87 8.20
CA GLN A 112 -6.20 18.11 7.85
C GLN A 112 -5.94 16.62 8.14
N GLN A 113 -6.98 15.81 8.03
CA GLN A 113 -6.90 14.36 8.23
C GLN A 113 -6.54 13.63 6.94
N ASN A 114 -6.09 12.38 7.04
CA ASN A 114 -5.96 11.49 5.88
C ASN A 114 -6.98 10.37 5.96
N LEU A 115 -7.47 9.94 4.80
CA LEU A 115 -8.14 8.67 4.65
C LEU A 115 -7.10 7.55 4.74
N VAL A 116 -7.41 6.49 5.46
CA VAL A 116 -6.54 5.32 5.57
C VAL A 116 -7.19 4.14 4.87
N LEU A 117 -6.49 3.57 3.90
CA LEU A 117 -6.83 2.27 3.33
C LEU A 117 -6.07 1.18 4.08
N GLN A 118 -6.79 0.35 4.82
CA GLN A 118 -6.25 -0.81 5.53
C GLN A 118 -6.33 -2.04 4.63
N ILE A 119 -5.20 -2.71 4.42
CA ILE A 119 -5.12 -3.98 3.71
C ILE A 119 -4.99 -5.09 4.76
N ASN A 120 -6.06 -5.86 4.92
CA ASN A 120 -6.14 -6.89 5.95
C ASN A 120 -5.92 -8.28 5.37
N PHE A 121 -5.30 -9.13 6.19
CA PHE A 121 -5.14 -10.55 5.90
C PHE A 121 -6.49 -11.26 5.68
N ASP A 122 -6.45 -12.40 4.99
CA ASP A 122 -7.59 -13.29 4.86
C ASP A 122 -7.77 -14.19 6.09
N ASN A 123 -8.86 -14.97 6.08
CA ASN A 123 -9.14 -15.92 7.15
C ASN A 123 -8.11 -17.04 7.22
N LYS A 124 -7.50 -17.43 6.09
CA LYS A 124 -6.48 -18.49 6.07
C LYS A 124 -5.25 -18.08 6.88
N HIS A 125 -4.75 -16.87 6.65
CA HIS A 125 -3.67 -16.32 7.47
C HIS A 125 -4.06 -16.27 8.95
N ASN A 126 -5.27 -15.79 9.26
CA ASN A 126 -5.72 -15.69 10.65
C ASN A 126 -5.77 -17.05 11.35
N GLN A 127 -6.18 -18.11 10.67
CA GLN A 127 -6.17 -19.47 11.22
C GLN A 127 -4.75 -19.93 11.55
N GLU A 128 -3.80 -19.74 10.63
CA GLU A 128 -2.39 -20.10 10.86
C GLU A 128 -1.76 -19.26 11.98
N TYR A 129 -2.07 -17.97 12.03
CA TYR A 129 -1.65 -17.08 13.11
C TYR A 129 -2.12 -17.59 14.49
N HIS A 130 -3.39 -17.99 14.62
CA HIS A 130 -3.90 -18.52 15.90
C HIS A 130 -3.35 -19.92 16.20
N ARG A 131 -3.23 -20.79 15.19
CA ARG A 131 -2.69 -22.15 15.34
C ARG A 131 -1.25 -22.13 15.83
N LEU A 132 -0.41 -21.32 15.20
CA LEU A 132 1.02 -21.25 15.48
C LEU A 132 1.31 -20.37 16.69
N LEU A 133 0.82 -19.13 16.71
CA LEU A 133 1.25 -18.16 17.72
C LEU A 133 0.41 -18.17 19.01
N LYS A 134 -0.81 -18.71 18.96
CA LYS A 134 -1.72 -18.84 20.11
C LYS A 134 -1.81 -17.54 20.93
N PRO A 135 -2.27 -16.43 20.31
CA PRO A 135 -2.27 -15.13 20.95
C PRO A 135 -3.23 -15.09 22.15
N SER A 136 -2.84 -14.38 23.22
CA SER A 136 -3.62 -14.27 24.46
C SER A 136 -4.78 -13.27 24.38
N ASP A 137 -4.63 -12.26 23.53
CA ASP A 137 -5.47 -11.07 23.54
C ASP A 137 -6.16 -10.86 22.19
N ASN A 138 -7.26 -10.08 22.21
CA ASN A 138 -7.86 -9.55 20.99
C ASN A 138 -6.90 -8.62 20.22
N TYR A 139 -5.88 -8.13 20.90
CA TYR A 139 -4.81 -7.31 20.37
C TYR A 139 -3.56 -8.18 20.16
N GLY A 140 -3.15 -8.32 18.89
CA GLY A 140 -2.02 -9.16 18.50
C GLY A 140 -0.68 -8.53 18.87
N PRO A 141 0.39 -9.35 18.95
CA PRO A 141 1.73 -8.92 19.37
C PRO A 141 2.39 -7.94 18.37
N PHE A 142 1.90 -7.90 17.13
CA PHE A 142 2.48 -7.11 16.03
C PHE A 142 1.60 -5.91 15.64
N GLU A 143 0.70 -5.51 16.54
CA GLU A 143 -0.23 -4.40 16.36
C GLU A 143 0.26 -3.19 17.17
N PHE A 144 0.20 -1.97 16.64
CA PHE A 144 0.50 -0.74 17.41
C PHE A 144 -0.72 0.19 17.57
N ARG A 145 -1.06 0.57 18.81
CA ARG A 145 -2.37 1.17 19.13
C ARG A 145 -2.53 2.57 18.57
N GLY A 146 -1.41 3.25 18.39
CA GLY A 146 -1.35 4.56 17.76
C GLY A 146 -1.35 4.50 16.24
N HIS A 147 -1.38 3.31 15.61
CA HIS A 147 -1.46 3.15 14.16
C HIS A 147 -2.89 2.83 13.71
N PRO A 148 -3.26 3.19 12.46
CA PRO A 148 -4.63 3.05 11.98
C PRO A 148 -4.84 1.62 11.46
N ILE A 149 -4.82 0.66 12.36
CA ILE A 149 -4.99 -0.77 12.09
C ILE A 149 -6.41 -1.24 12.43
N ARG A 150 -6.86 -2.28 11.74
CA ARG A 150 -8.13 -2.93 12.04
C ARG A 150 -8.01 -3.65 13.38
N ARG A 151 -8.92 -3.32 14.30
CA ARG A 151 -9.02 -4.01 15.59
C ARG A 151 -9.86 -5.29 15.48
N GLY A 152 -9.58 -6.25 16.36
CA GLY A 152 -10.32 -7.50 16.49
C GLY A 152 -9.75 -8.63 15.64
N TYR A 153 -10.62 -9.48 15.10
CA TYR A 153 -10.20 -10.75 14.47
C TYR A 153 -9.41 -10.56 13.18
N ARG A 154 -9.77 -9.58 12.34
CA ARG A 154 -9.05 -9.31 11.08
C ARG A 154 -7.83 -8.45 11.34
N LYS A 155 -6.65 -8.98 11.01
CA LYS A 155 -5.36 -8.32 11.23
C LYS A 155 -4.93 -7.54 10.00
N THR A 156 -4.37 -6.35 10.21
CA THR A 156 -3.88 -5.50 9.13
C THR A 156 -2.45 -5.91 8.74
N LEU A 157 -2.26 -6.25 7.47
CA LEU A 157 -0.92 -6.47 6.91
C LEU A 157 -0.19 -5.14 6.73
N SER A 158 -0.86 -4.18 6.11
CA SER A 158 -0.30 -2.89 5.71
C SER A 158 -1.41 -1.85 5.58
N TRP A 159 -1.05 -0.58 5.59
CA TRP A 159 -2.00 0.52 5.40
C TRP A 159 -1.39 1.62 4.55
N VAL A 160 -2.27 2.40 3.91
CA VAL A 160 -1.89 3.54 3.04
C VAL A 160 -2.64 4.79 3.48
N ARG A 161 -1.91 5.88 3.76
CA ARG A 161 -2.49 7.20 4.03
C ARG A 161 -2.69 7.95 2.72
N ILE A 162 -3.90 8.48 2.54
CA ILE A 162 -4.34 9.16 1.33
C ILE A 162 -4.88 10.54 1.73
N ASP A 163 -4.29 11.60 1.21
CA ASP A 163 -4.87 12.94 1.24
C ASP A 163 -5.49 13.23 -0.13
N ALA A 164 -6.81 13.17 -0.23
CA ALA A 164 -7.52 13.49 -1.46
C ALA A 164 -8.29 14.80 -1.35
N ASP A 165 -8.49 15.44 -2.50
CA ASP A 165 -9.31 16.63 -2.66
C ASP A 165 -10.26 16.40 -3.84
N LEU A 166 -11.53 16.14 -3.51
CA LEU A 166 -12.56 15.84 -4.52
C LEU A 166 -12.82 17.02 -5.46
N SER A 167 -12.49 18.25 -5.03
CA SER A 167 -12.71 19.46 -5.82
C SER A 167 -11.67 19.66 -6.91
N THR A 168 -10.41 19.30 -6.66
CA THR A 168 -9.35 19.34 -7.68
C THR A 168 -9.26 18.05 -8.47
N GLY A 169 -9.86 16.95 -7.99
CA GLY A 169 -9.74 15.63 -8.62
C GLY A 169 -8.31 15.08 -8.48
N GLU A 170 -7.65 15.39 -7.37
CA GLU A 170 -6.27 14.97 -7.08
C GLU A 170 -6.22 14.21 -5.76
N ALA A 171 -5.33 13.22 -5.70
CA ALA A 171 -4.98 12.54 -4.46
C ALA A 171 -3.47 12.54 -4.25
N LEU A 172 -3.04 12.54 -3.00
CA LEU A 172 -1.66 12.34 -2.57
C LEU A 172 -1.59 11.10 -1.71
N ILE A 173 -0.81 10.13 -2.15
CA ILE A 173 -0.39 9.02 -1.30
C ILE A 173 0.69 9.56 -0.36
N GLU A 174 0.28 9.81 0.87
CA GLU A 174 1.09 10.39 1.93
C GLU A 174 2.14 9.38 2.41
N GLU A 175 1.74 8.12 2.54
CA GLU A 175 2.56 7.06 3.10
C GLU A 175 2.02 5.66 2.82
N VAL A 176 2.92 4.70 2.63
CA VAL A 176 2.64 3.26 2.58
C VAL A 176 3.46 2.58 3.67
N GLN A 177 2.81 1.93 4.65
CA GLN A 177 3.48 1.27 5.77
C GLN A 177 3.06 -0.19 5.96
N ASN A 178 3.95 -0.94 6.60
CA ASN A 178 3.74 -2.31 7.05
C ASN A 178 4.39 -2.49 8.42
N ASP A 179 3.55 -2.57 9.45
CA ASP A 179 4.00 -2.80 10.82
C ASP A 179 4.18 -4.30 11.08
N TRP A 180 3.21 -5.09 10.64
CA TRP A 180 3.12 -6.51 10.95
C TRP A 180 4.39 -7.30 10.57
N LEU A 181 4.84 -7.21 9.32
CA LEU A 181 6.02 -7.94 8.87
C LEU A 181 7.31 -7.38 9.47
N ARG A 182 7.37 -6.07 9.71
CA ARG A 182 8.52 -5.41 10.34
C ARG A 182 8.69 -5.92 11.76
N ASP A 183 7.59 -5.94 12.52
CA ASP A 183 7.61 -6.34 13.93
C ASP A 183 7.83 -7.85 14.06
N VAL A 184 7.19 -8.70 13.25
CA VAL A 184 7.48 -10.15 13.24
C VAL A 184 8.96 -10.43 12.98
N ASN A 185 9.58 -9.75 12.02
CA ASN A 185 11.00 -9.96 11.71
C ASN A 185 11.91 -9.51 12.86
N ARG A 186 11.68 -8.31 13.42
CA ARG A 186 12.41 -7.80 14.58
C ARG A 186 12.31 -8.76 15.76
N ASP A 187 11.11 -9.24 16.02
CA ASP A 187 10.83 -10.08 17.18
C ASP A 187 11.41 -11.50 17.00
N LEU A 188 11.37 -12.07 15.78
CA LEU A 188 12.07 -13.32 15.47
C LEU A 188 13.58 -13.18 15.64
N GLU A 189 14.18 -12.07 15.20
CA GLU A 189 15.61 -11.79 15.42
C GLU A 189 15.93 -11.71 16.92
N HIS A 190 15.06 -11.10 17.72
CA HIS A 190 15.22 -11.05 19.17
C HIS A 190 15.13 -12.45 19.80
N VAL A 191 14.14 -13.26 19.42
CA VAL A 191 14.00 -14.65 19.90
C VAL A 191 15.25 -15.46 19.56
N ASN A 192 15.75 -15.36 18.32
CA ASN A 192 16.96 -16.05 17.88
C ASN A 192 18.19 -15.69 18.75
N LYS A 193 18.36 -14.40 19.07
CA LYS A 193 19.49 -13.92 19.90
C LYS A 193 19.42 -14.38 21.35
N HIS A 194 18.21 -14.62 21.89
CA HIS A 194 18.03 -15.09 23.26
C HIS A 194 18.23 -16.60 23.38
N LEU A 195 17.79 -17.37 22.38
CA LEU A 195 17.96 -18.83 22.35
C LEU A 195 19.41 -19.26 22.12
N SER A 196 20.21 -18.47 21.41
CA SER A 196 21.64 -18.77 21.18
C SER A 196 22.52 -18.65 22.43
N LYS A 197 21.98 -18.20 23.58
CA LYS A 197 22.74 -17.92 24.81
C LYS A 197 22.43 -18.91 25.95
N GLU A 198 22.28 -20.20 25.64
CA GLU A 198 22.03 -21.32 26.58
C GLU A 198 20.64 -21.36 27.26
N ASN A 199 19.64 -20.60 26.80
CA ASN A 199 18.44 -20.33 27.60
C ASN A 199 17.20 -21.15 27.21
N THR A 200 16.48 -21.67 28.21
CA THR A 200 15.18 -22.36 28.13
C THR A 200 13.99 -21.42 27.83
N ALA A 201 14.28 -20.16 27.48
CA ALA A 201 13.30 -19.12 27.24
C ALA A 201 12.40 -19.46 26.06
N LYS A 202 11.10 -19.25 26.24
CA LYS A 202 10.10 -19.43 25.19
C LYS A 202 9.91 -18.13 24.42
N PRO A 203 9.42 -18.17 23.17
CA PRO A 203 9.05 -16.96 22.42
C PRO A 203 8.17 -15.98 23.20
N GLY A 204 7.24 -16.49 24.02
CA GLY A 204 6.37 -15.67 24.88
C GLY A 204 7.09 -14.84 25.96
N ASP A 205 8.33 -15.20 26.32
CA ASP A 205 9.17 -14.44 27.25
C ASP A 205 9.78 -13.19 26.58
N VAL A 206 9.85 -13.19 25.24
CA VAL A 206 10.42 -12.11 24.42
C VAL A 206 9.33 -11.30 23.74
N ILE A 207 8.26 -11.97 23.31
CA ILE A 207 7.15 -11.41 22.55
C ILE A 207 5.91 -11.50 23.44
N ASN A 208 5.45 -10.36 23.93
CA ASN A 208 4.30 -10.34 24.82
C ASN A 208 3.02 -10.77 24.08
N GLY A 209 2.19 -11.59 24.74
CA GLY A 209 0.87 -11.98 24.24
C GLY A 209 0.86 -13.14 23.23
N ILE A 210 1.93 -13.93 23.14
CA ILE A 210 1.96 -15.19 22.38
C ILE A 210 2.32 -16.40 23.25
N HIS A 211 1.81 -17.57 22.89
CA HIS A 211 2.02 -18.82 23.62
C HIS A 211 2.45 -19.95 22.69
N CYS A 212 3.56 -19.75 21.99
CA CYS A 212 4.06 -20.70 21.00
C CYS A 212 5.45 -21.23 21.34
N GLU A 213 5.84 -22.30 20.65
CA GLU A 213 7.21 -22.81 20.69
C GLU A 213 8.07 -22.13 19.61
N TYR A 214 9.40 -22.27 19.71
CA TYR A 214 10.32 -21.64 18.75
C TYR A 214 10.06 -22.06 17.30
N GLY A 215 9.77 -23.35 17.08
CA GLY A 215 9.43 -23.87 15.76
C GLY A 215 8.21 -23.18 15.16
N ASP A 216 7.22 -22.85 15.98
CA ASP A 216 5.96 -22.24 15.53
C ASP A 216 6.16 -20.80 15.03
N ILE A 217 6.90 -19.96 15.78
CA ILE A 217 7.16 -18.57 15.36
C ILE A 217 8.05 -18.53 14.11
N LYS A 218 9.00 -19.47 14.01
CA LYS A 218 9.85 -19.61 12.83
C LYS A 218 9.04 -20.03 11.61
N GLU A 219 8.18 -21.04 11.75
CA GLU A 219 7.26 -21.49 10.69
C GLU A 219 6.35 -20.34 10.25
N TYR A 220 5.75 -19.62 11.19
CA TYR A 220 4.90 -18.48 10.90
C TYR A 220 5.64 -17.39 10.11
N ALA A 221 6.82 -16.99 10.58
CA ALA A 221 7.58 -15.91 9.97
C ALA A 221 8.22 -16.29 8.62
N GLU A 222 8.76 -17.50 8.48
CA GLU A 222 9.56 -17.92 7.32
C GLU A 222 8.74 -18.67 6.25
N VAL A 223 7.64 -19.31 6.63
CA VAL A 223 6.79 -20.09 5.72
C VAL A 223 5.48 -19.37 5.46
N ILE A 224 4.68 -19.11 6.50
CA ILE A 224 3.33 -18.54 6.35
C ILE A 224 3.40 -17.11 5.80
N LEU A 225 4.33 -16.28 6.32
CA LEU A 225 4.46 -14.88 5.91
C LEU A 225 5.28 -14.67 4.62
N LYS A 226 5.94 -15.71 4.10
CA LYS A 226 6.79 -15.62 2.90
C LYS A 226 6.11 -14.96 1.69
N PRO A 227 4.90 -15.38 1.25
CA PRO A 227 4.27 -14.74 0.10
C PRO A 227 3.99 -13.25 0.34
N TYR A 228 3.55 -12.87 1.54
CA TYR A 228 3.26 -11.48 1.90
C TYR A 228 4.53 -10.61 1.94
N LYS A 229 5.65 -11.13 2.46
CA LYS A 229 6.95 -10.43 2.48
C LYS A 229 7.39 -9.97 1.09
N THR A 230 7.11 -10.76 0.06
CA THR A 230 7.51 -10.45 -1.33
C THR A 230 6.55 -9.50 -2.05
N LEU A 231 5.31 -9.36 -1.54
CA LEU A 231 4.22 -8.71 -2.24
C LEU A 231 3.74 -7.41 -1.59
N TRP A 232 3.91 -7.24 -0.27
CA TRP A 232 3.20 -6.22 0.50
C TRP A 232 3.33 -4.81 -0.09
N ALA A 233 4.54 -4.35 -0.46
CA ALA A 233 4.71 -2.97 -0.91
C ALA A 233 3.96 -2.71 -2.23
N GLU A 234 4.07 -3.66 -3.16
CA GLU A 234 3.41 -3.61 -4.45
C GLU A 234 1.89 -3.74 -4.32
N LEU A 235 1.41 -4.70 -3.50
CA LEU A 235 -0.03 -4.90 -3.32
C LEU A 235 -0.67 -3.70 -2.63
N SER A 236 -0.02 -3.07 -1.64
CA SER A 236 -0.57 -1.91 -0.92
C SER A 236 -0.73 -0.72 -1.87
N LEU A 237 0.30 -0.43 -2.69
CA LEU A 237 0.21 0.67 -3.64
C LEU A 237 -0.80 0.37 -4.75
N ALA A 238 -0.88 -0.87 -5.24
CA ALA A 238 -1.89 -1.26 -6.22
C ALA A 238 -3.33 -1.13 -5.67
N ALA A 239 -3.55 -1.56 -4.41
CA ALA A 239 -4.82 -1.40 -3.73
C ALA A 239 -5.21 0.08 -3.59
N ALA A 240 -4.26 0.92 -3.17
CA ALA A 240 -4.48 2.35 -3.04
C ALA A 240 -4.84 3.02 -4.37
N ILE A 241 -4.08 2.75 -5.44
CA ILE A 241 -4.35 3.36 -6.74
C ILE A 241 -5.71 2.90 -7.29
N ARG A 242 -6.02 1.60 -7.20
CA ARG A 242 -7.34 1.07 -7.61
C ARG A 242 -8.46 1.71 -6.81
N PHE A 243 -8.30 1.85 -5.50
CA PHE A 243 -9.29 2.51 -4.65
C PHE A 243 -9.49 3.98 -5.03
N ILE A 244 -8.41 4.74 -5.16
CA ILE A 244 -8.45 6.16 -5.54
C ILE A 244 -9.13 6.35 -6.91
N ARG A 245 -8.77 5.53 -7.90
CA ARG A 245 -9.35 5.62 -9.24
C ARG A 245 -10.80 5.18 -9.30
N ASN A 246 -11.09 3.99 -8.80
CA ASN A 246 -12.37 3.33 -9.07
C ASN A 246 -13.44 3.72 -8.06
N GLU A 247 -13.06 3.98 -6.81
CA GLU A 247 -14.01 4.27 -5.72
C GLU A 247 -14.12 5.78 -5.46
N LEU A 248 -13.00 6.52 -5.51
CA LEU A 248 -13.03 7.98 -5.33
C LEU A 248 -13.19 8.74 -6.66
N GLY A 249 -13.04 8.07 -7.81
CA GLY A 249 -13.15 8.71 -9.13
C GLY A 249 -12.00 9.66 -9.47
N ILE A 250 -10.83 9.51 -8.83
CA ILE A 250 -9.67 10.42 -8.98
C ILE A 250 -8.63 9.79 -9.91
N SER A 251 -8.22 10.50 -10.96
CA SER A 251 -7.23 10.02 -11.93
C SER A 251 -5.82 10.58 -11.71
N ILE A 252 -5.68 11.77 -11.11
CA ILE A 252 -4.39 12.40 -10.86
C ILE A 252 -3.92 12.03 -9.46
N ILE A 253 -2.85 11.24 -9.39
CA ILE A 253 -2.34 10.70 -8.13
C ILE A 253 -0.89 11.13 -7.96
N TYR A 254 -0.64 11.85 -6.89
CA TYR A 254 0.67 12.22 -6.41
C TYR A 254 1.18 11.22 -5.37
N TYR A 255 2.50 11.13 -5.26
CA TYR A 255 3.19 10.36 -4.22
C TYR A 255 4.42 11.17 -3.79
N HIS A 256 4.73 11.21 -2.50
CA HIS A 256 5.89 11.95 -2.01
C HIS A 256 7.22 11.43 -2.56
N THR A 257 8.11 12.34 -2.97
CA THR A 257 9.55 11.99 -2.96
C THR A 257 10.05 11.91 -1.52
N PHE A 258 11.11 11.15 -1.29
CA PHE A 258 11.70 11.00 0.05
C PHE A 258 12.05 12.37 0.68
N ASP A 259 12.71 13.24 -0.08
CA ASP A 259 13.18 14.52 0.43
C ASP A 259 12.05 15.53 0.69
N THR A 260 11.06 15.59 -0.20
CA THR A 260 9.92 16.50 -0.02
C THR A 260 9.04 16.03 1.12
N GLY A 261 8.70 14.73 1.16
CA GLY A 261 7.89 14.13 2.22
C GLY A 261 8.51 14.30 3.60
N ARG A 262 9.83 14.04 3.73
CA ARG A 262 10.55 14.26 5.00
C ARG A 262 10.44 15.71 5.48
N LYS A 263 10.69 16.68 4.59
CA LYS A 263 10.72 18.11 4.95
C LYS A 263 9.33 18.65 5.27
N ILE A 264 8.33 18.34 4.45
CA ILE A 264 6.98 18.86 4.64
C ILE A 264 6.27 18.24 5.85
N LYS A 265 6.56 16.98 6.17
CA LYS A 265 5.95 16.27 7.32
C LYS A 265 6.79 16.37 8.60
N LYS A 266 7.95 17.04 8.55
CA LYS A 266 8.94 17.12 9.66
C LYS A 266 9.27 15.76 10.29
N ILE A 267 9.43 14.73 9.46
CA ILE A 267 9.67 13.36 9.96
C ILE A 267 11.12 13.25 10.45
N TYR A 268 11.28 12.79 11.69
CA TYR A 268 12.56 12.50 12.32
C TYR A 268 13.04 11.07 12.03
N ASP A 269 12.15 10.09 12.21
CA ASP A 269 12.44 8.68 11.93
C ASP A 269 12.24 8.37 10.45
N LEU A 270 13.36 8.26 9.75
CA LEU A 270 13.34 8.18 8.29
C LEU A 270 12.76 6.84 7.82
N PRO A 271 11.71 6.85 6.97
CA PRO A 271 11.19 5.62 6.42
C PRO A 271 12.19 5.02 5.42
N PRO A 272 12.05 3.73 5.04
CA PRO A 272 12.92 3.11 4.04
C PRO A 272 12.88 3.88 2.72
N LYS A 273 14.04 4.37 2.25
CA LYS A 273 14.15 5.15 0.99
C LYS A 273 13.55 4.43 -0.22
N SER A 274 13.61 3.09 -0.25
CA SER A 274 13.06 2.28 -1.35
C SER A 274 11.55 2.49 -1.55
N MET A 275 10.78 2.67 -0.46
CA MET A 275 9.33 2.95 -0.50
C MET A 275 9.00 4.28 -1.16
N TYR A 276 9.95 5.22 -1.17
CA TYR A 276 9.80 6.57 -1.72
C TYR A 276 10.61 6.78 -3.01
N THR A 277 11.16 5.70 -3.59
CA THR A 277 11.99 5.79 -4.79
C THR A 277 11.69 4.70 -5.80
N SER A 278 11.84 3.43 -5.41
CA SER A 278 11.70 2.29 -6.32
C SER A 278 10.24 1.94 -6.57
N LEU A 279 9.44 1.95 -5.49
CA LEU A 279 8.02 1.60 -5.55
C LEU A 279 7.20 2.50 -6.49
N PRO A 280 7.20 3.85 -6.37
CA PRO A 280 6.42 4.68 -7.28
C PRO A 280 6.87 4.55 -8.75
N LYS A 281 8.19 4.48 -9.00
CA LYS A 281 8.73 4.30 -10.37
C LYS A 281 8.28 2.99 -11.00
N GLN A 282 8.22 1.91 -10.21
CA GLN A 282 7.74 0.61 -10.65
C GLN A 282 6.30 0.70 -11.22
N PHE A 283 5.47 1.58 -10.67
CA PHE A 283 4.07 1.77 -11.05
C PHE A 283 3.86 2.73 -12.23
N GLY A 284 4.90 3.39 -12.71
CA GLY A 284 4.74 4.36 -13.80
C GLY A 284 4.71 5.81 -13.37
N PHE A 285 4.89 6.12 -12.07
CA PHE A 285 4.96 7.50 -11.64
C PHE A 285 6.20 8.19 -12.20
N GLU A 286 6.01 9.42 -12.66
CA GLU A 286 7.06 10.29 -13.16
C GLU A 286 7.37 11.39 -12.14
N VAL A 287 8.63 11.81 -12.07
CA VAL A 287 9.02 12.90 -11.18
C VAL A 287 8.54 14.22 -11.77
N THR A 288 7.92 15.07 -10.94
CA THR A 288 7.48 16.41 -11.29
C THR A 288 7.83 17.42 -10.20
N ASN A 289 8.03 18.67 -10.58
CA ASN A 289 8.16 19.80 -9.65
C ASN A 289 6.81 20.49 -9.41
N GLU A 290 5.75 20.07 -10.11
CA GLU A 290 4.40 20.55 -9.90
C GLU A 290 3.84 19.93 -8.62
N SER A 291 3.45 20.78 -7.67
CA SER A 291 2.86 20.33 -6.40
C SER A 291 1.35 20.14 -6.57
N PRO A 292 0.71 19.22 -5.82
CA PRO A 292 -0.74 19.04 -5.84
C PRO A 292 -1.46 20.38 -5.64
N MET A 293 -2.45 20.69 -6.47
CA MET A 293 -3.13 21.99 -6.47
C MET A 293 -3.79 22.27 -5.11
N PHE A 294 -4.36 21.26 -4.46
CA PHE A 294 -4.97 21.43 -3.13
C PHE A 294 -3.96 21.83 -2.04
N LEU A 295 -2.69 21.41 -2.14
CA LEU A 295 -1.63 21.86 -1.22
C LEU A 295 -1.19 23.30 -1.53
N GLN A 296 -1.24 23.71 -2.80
CA GLN A 296 -0.93 25.08 -3.20
C GLN A 296 -2.04 26.07 -2.80
N ARG A 297 -3.30 25.61 -2.75
CA ARG A 297 -4.46 26.39 -2.30
C ARG A 297 -4.51 26.52 -0.77
N ASP A 298 -3.99 25.54 -0.04
CA ASP A 298 -3.84 25.64 1.41
C ASP A 298 -2.73 26.63 1.79
N LYS A 299 -3.10 27.70 2.51
CA LYS A 299 -2.18 28.81 2.85
C LYS A 299 -0.96 28.32 3.64
N GLN A 300 -1.14 27.35 4.53
CA GLN A 300 -0.09 26.89 5.42
C GLN A 300 0.85 25.92 4.71
N SER A 301 0.31 24.93 3.99
CA SER A 301 1.09 24.02 3.16
C SER A 301 1.86 24.76 2.07
N LYS A 302 1.25 25.76 1.43
CA LYS A 302 1.95 26.62 0.46
C LYS A 302 3.19 27.26 1.06
N ARG A 303 3.11 27.80 2.28
CA ARG A 303 4.27 28.41 2.97
C ARG A 303 5.37 27.37 3.24
N TYR A 304 5.01 26.15 3.63
CA TYR A 304 5.99 25.09 3.85
C TYR A 304 6.64 24.63 2.55
N LEU A 305 5.87 24.49 1.47
CA LEU A 305 6.39 24.14 0.15
C LEU A 305 7.38 25.19 -0.37
N GLN A 306 7.08 26.47 -0.17
CA GLN A 306 7.98 27.57 -0.54
C GLN A 306 9.30 27.57 0.25
N ALA A 307 9.31 27.02 1.46
CA ALA A 307 10.52 26.87 2.26
C ALA A 307 11.39 25.67 1.84
N ILE A 308 10.84 24.73 1.06
CA ILE A 308 11.59 23.58 0.56
C ILE A 308 12.32 24.00 -0.72
N LYS A 309 13.66 23.90 -0.71
CA LYS A 309 14.47 24.09 -1.92
C LYS A 309 14.11 22.97 -2.93
N THR A 310 13.42 23.34 -4.00
CA THR A 310 12.98 22.48 -5.12
C THR A 310 12.11 21.30 -4.67
N PRO A 311 10.85 21.53 -4.27
CA PRO A 311 9.94 20.44 -3.92
C PRO A 311 9.69 19.56 -5.15
N GLN A 312 9.71 18.24 -4.95
CA GLN A 312 9.51 17.24 -6.00
C GLN A 312 8.51 16.18 -5.57
N TRP A 313 7.77 15.69 -6.54
CA TRP A 313 6.71 14.71 -6.35
C TRP A 313 6.84 13.63 -7.41
N TYR A 314 6.28 12.47 -7.12
CA TYR A 314 5.90 11.51 -8.14
C TYR A 314 4.46 11.83 -8.54
N CYS A 315 4.14 11.79 -9.83
CA CYS A 315 2.79 11.96 -10.34
C CYS A 315 2.49 10.90 -11.40
N ILE A 316 1.26 10.42 -11.40
CA ILE A 316 0.70 9.56 -12.45
C ILE A 316 -0.71 10.04 -12.77
N ASN A 317 -1.08 9.94 -14.04
CA ASN A 317 -2.46 10.05 -14.48
C ASN A 317 -2.92 8.64 -14.88
N VAL A 318 -3.62 7.99 -13.96
CA VAL A 318 -4.19 6.66 -14.20
C VAL A 318 -5.51 6.80 -14.87
#